data_AF-A0A646KHM3-F1
#
_entry.id   AF-A0A646KHM3-F1
#
_cell.length_a   1.000
_cell.length_b   1.000
_cell.length_c   1.000
_cell.angle_alpha   90.00
_cell.angle_beta   90.00
_cell.angle_gamma   90.00
#
_symmetry.space_group_name_H-M   'P 1'
#
loop_
_entity.id
_entity.type
_entity.pdbx_description
1 polymer ?
#
loop_
_entity_poly.entity_id
_entity_poly.type
_entity_poly.pdbx_seq_one_letter_code
_entity_poly.pdbx_strand_id
1 'polypeptide(L)'
;MDRSRTAVARVLGEIEKLGLIDAAEHSEVLSVLSDDFPFAAAVRHTDSVHAHIKVEDVDALPHQDLVALGHRPENAEPGYVKYATLTGVHFIFSSIPIAQDDSIPGAVTLPKPFMDHIGIDMRDESDTTREAFDAVVDRAGELRWREVTQDGPVHCCHTRVQGKHWVYPPEGWPGRRRPIEFAFGTLSVFEKTMGCDLRPIDPGHELAPRQGTGACGAAPQPCAGADGAEAGAS
;
A
#
# COMPACT_ATOMS: atom_id res chain seq x y z
N MET A 1 -8.64 5.92 -16.92
CA MET A 1 -9.77 6.64 -16.28
C MET A 1 -9.36 8.07 -16.05
N ASP A 2 -10.20 9.06 -16.39
CA ASP A 2 -9.95 10.46 -16.02
C ASP A 2 -10.27 10.63 -14.53
N ARG A 3 -9.23 10.61 -13.68
CA ARG A 3 -9.36 10.87 -12.25
C ARG A 3 -9.47 12.38 -12.05
N SER A 4 -10.69 12.92 -12.17
CA SER A 4 -10.93 14.34 -11.91
C SER A 4 -10.44 14.69 -10.51
N ARG A 5 -9.38 15.50 -10.43
CA ARG A 5 -8.76 15.96 -9.18
C ARG A 5 -9.80 16.61 -8.24
N THR A 6 -10.77 17.32 -8.80
CA THR A 6 -11.89 17.91 -8.04
C THR A 6 -12.80 16.85 -7.43
N ALA A 7 -13.12 15.79 -8.17
CA ALA A 7 -13.93 14.69 -7.65
C ALA A 7 -13.21 13.93 -6.54
N VAL A 8 -11.90 13.68 -6.70
CA VAL A 8 -11.06 13.08 -5.66
C VAL A 8 -11.01 13.95 -4.42
N ALA A 9 -10.73 15.26 -4.56
CA ALA A 9 -10.67 16.20 -3.44
C ALA A 9 -11.99 16.23 -2.64
N ARG A 10 -13.14 16.13 -3.33
CA ARG A 10 -14.43 16.03 -2.66
C ARG A 10 -14.54 14.74 -1.85
N VAL A 11 -14.18 13.59 -2.41
CA VAL A 11 -14.21 12.31 -1.69
C VAL A 11 -13.30 12.34 -0.46
N LEU A 12 -12.07 12.82 -0.62
CA LEU A 12 -11.13 12.97 0.50
C LEU A 12 -11.67 13.92 1.57
N GLY A 13 -12.33 15.01 1.18
CA GLY A 13 -12.98 15.92 2.11
C GLY A 13 -14.12 15.29 2.92
N GLU A 14 -14.85 14.30 2.37
CA GLU A 14 -15.85 13.55 3.14
C GLU A 14 -15.19 12.56 4.11
N ILE A 15 -14.09 11.90 3.71
CA ILE A 15 -13.32 11.02 4.60
C ILE A 15 -12.68 11.82 5.75
N GLU A 16 -12.18 13.02 5.47
CA GLU A 16 -11.65 13.95 6.47
C GLU A 16 -12.73 14.40 7.47
N LYS A 17 -13.95 14.70 7.01
CA LYS A 17 -15.08 15.03 7.91
C LYS A 17 -15.48 13.87 8.84
N LEU A 18 -15.28 12.63 8.41
CA LEU A 18 -15.46 11.44 9.24
C LEU A 18 -14.30 11.24 10.25
N GLY A 19 -13.27 12.08 10.20
CA GLY A 19 -12.10 12.01 11.08
C GLY A 19 -11.18 10.83 10.77
N LEU A 20 -11.27 10.25 9.58
CA LEU A 20 -10.50 9.07 9.18
C LEU A 20 -9.14 9.40 8.57
N ILE A 21 -8.97 10.65 8.11
CA ILE A 21 -7.69 11.21 7.68
C ILE A 21 -7.60 12.69 8.13
N ASP A 22 -6.39 13.22 8.23
CA ASP A 22 -6.14 14.65 8.45
C ASP A 22 -5.93 15.43 7.12
N ALA A 23 -5.89 16.76 7.22
CA ALA A 23 -5.68 17.63 6.06
C ALA A 23 -4.33 17.42 5.35
N ALA A 24 -3.30 16.96 6.07
CA ALA A 24 -2.00 16.66 5.49
C ALA A 24 -2.06 15.37 4.68
N GLU A 25 -2.75 14.35 5.18
CA GLU A 25 -3.01 13.08 4.48
C GLU A 25 -3.87 13.29 3.23
N HIS A 26 -4.93 14.09 3.34
CA HIS A 26 -5.71 14.53 2.19
C HIS A 26 -4.80 15.15 1.11
N SER A 27 -4.01 16.15 1.49
CA SER A 27 -3.11 16.85 0.56
C SER A 27 -2.09 15.91 -0.08
N GLU A 28 -1.62 14.90 0.65
CA GLU A 28 -0.66 13.91 0.20
C GLU A 28 -1.26 12.94 -0.84
N VAL A 29 -2.49 12.47 -0.63
CA VAL A 29 -3.18 11.66 -1.66
C VAL A 29 -3.40 12.47 -2.95
N LEU A 30 -3.76 13.75 -2.83
CA LEU A 30 -3.87 14.63 -3.99
C LEU A 30 -2.52 14.87 -4.66
N SER A 31 -1.40 14.94 -3.94
CA SER A 31 -0.10 15.23 -4.54
C SER A 31 0.35 14.10 -5.47
N VAL A 32 0.06 12.83 -5.13
CA VAL A 32 0.36 11.64 -5.96
C VAL A 32 -0.35 11.68 -7.31
N LEU A 33 -1.52 12.34 -7.38
CA LEU A 33 -2.28 12.51 -8.61
C LEU A 33 -1.85 13.74 -9.44
N SER A 34 -0.83 14.48 -9.01
CA SER A 34 -0.31 15.63 -9.76
C SER A 34 0.66 15.18 -10.84
N ASP A 35 0.73 15.93 -11.95
CA ASP A 35 1.77 15.73 -12.97
C ASP A 35 3.18 16.03 -12.45
N ASP A 36 3.29 16.83 -11.38
CA ASP A 36 4.54 17.15 -10.69
C ASP A 36 5.01 16.02 -9.74
N PHE A 37 4.19 14.97 -9.56
CA PHE A 37 4.59 13.84 -8.72
C PHE A 37 5.81 13.13 -9.33
N PRO A 38 6.86 12.81 -8.56
CA PRO A 38 8.10 12.27 -9.13
C PRO A 38 7.95 10.95 -9.90
N PHE A 39 6.87 10.21 -9.63
CA PHE A 39 6.51 8.96 -10.31
C PHE A 39 5.20 9.08 -11.11
N ALA A 40 4.83 10.30 -11.56
CA ALA A 40 3.63 10.52 -12.38
C ALA A 40 3.58 9.61 -13.63
N ALA A 41 4.74 9.20 -14.15
CA ALA A 41 4.81 8.21 -15.23
C ALA A 41 4.19 6.86 -14.86
N ALA A 42 4.56 6.27 -13.72
CA ALA A 42 3.97 5.03 -13.24
C ALA A 42 2.48 5.19 -12.91
N VAL A 43 2.08 6.34 -12.34
CA VAL A 43 0.66 6.66 -12.04
C VAL A 43 -0.22 6.68 -13.30
N ARG A 44 0.32 6.93 -14.50
CA ARG A 44 -0.46 6.84 -15.75
C ARG A 44 -0.84 5.41 -16.12
N HIS A 45 -0.14 4.42 -15.59
CA HIS A 45 -0.37 2.98 -15.84
C HIS A 45 -1.10 2.30 -14.67
N THR A 46 -1.61 3.07 -13.71
CA THR A 46 -2.34 2.52 -12.57
C THR A 46 -3.83 2.41 -12.84
N ASP A 47 -4.47 1.37 -12.30
CA ASP A 47 -5.91 1.18 -12.26
C ASP A 47 -6.54 2.00 -11.13
N SER A 48 -5.93 1.98 -9.95
CA SER A 48 -6.36 2.72 -8.77
C SER A 48 -5.20 3.19 -7.91
N VAL A 49 -5.42 4.27 -7.18
CA VAL A 49 -4.61 4.61 -6.02
C VAL A 49 -5.37 4.19 -4.78
N HIS A 50 -4.70 3.77 -3.72
CA HIS A 50 -5.34 3.55 -2.43
C HIS A 50 -4.60 4.25 -1.30
N ALA A 51 -5.35 4.73 -0.31
CA ALA A 51 -4.82 5.16 0.98
C ALA A 51 -5.04 4.03 1.98
N HIS A 52 -3.96 3.51 2.58
CA HIS A 52 -4.05 2.49 3.62
C HIS A 52 -3.95 3.16 4.99
N ILE A 53 -5.05 3.12 5.74
CA ILE A 53 -5.25 3.82 6.99
C ILE A 53 -5.29 2.80 8.14
N LYS A 54 -4.46 3.01 9.14
CA LYS A 54 -4.48 2.25 10.38
C LYS A 54 -5.53 2.81 11.32
N VAL A 55 -6.39 1.94 11.85
CA VAL A 55 -7.48 2.28 12.77
C VAL A 55 -7.43 1.40 14.01
N GLU A 56 -8.10 1.82 15.08
CA GLU A 56 -8.14 1.04 16.32
C GLU A 56 -8.93 -0.25 16.13
N ASP A 57 -10.11 -0.11 15.54
CA ASP A 57 -11.02 -1.21 15.27
C ASP A 57 -11.73 -0.97 13.93
N VAL A 58 -11.66 -1.94 13.04
CA VAL A 58 -12.34 -1.88 11.74
C VAL A 58 -13.85 -2.00 11.92
N ASP A 59 -14.33 -2.78 12.88
CA ASP A 59 -15.77 -3.00 13.10
C ASP A 59 -16.48 -1.75 13.65
N ALA A 60 -15.69 -0.83 14.24
CA ALA A 60 -16.17 0.44 14.78
C ALA A 60 -16.20 1.58 13.75
N LEU A 61 -15.82 1.32 12.49
CA LEU A 61 -15.85 2.34 11.44
C LEU A 61 -17.29 2.80 11.14
N PRO A 62 -17.47 4.04 10.63
CA PRO A 62 -18.77 4.54 10.19
C PRO A 62 -19.19 3.91 8.85
N HIS A 63 -19.34 2.58 8.80
CA HIS A 63 -19.57 1.80 7.59
C HIS A 63 -20.81 2.27 6.82
N GLN A 64 -21.88 2.65 7.53
CA GLN A 64 -23.11 3.14 6.92
C GLN A 64 -22.87 4.47 6.19
N ASP A 65 -22.10 5.38 6.79
CA ASP A 65 -21.77 6.66 6.17
C ASP A 65 -20.86 6.46 4.95
N LEU A 66 -19.84 5.58 5.05
CA LEU A 66 -18.97 5.24 3.92
C LEU A 66 -19.77 4.67 2.73
N VAL A 67 -20.74 3.78 2.99
CA VAL A 67 -21.62 3.26 1.94
C VAL A 67 -22.56 4.35 1.40
N ALA A 68 -23.09 5.22 2.27
CA ALA A 68 -23.94 6.34 1.85
C ALA A 68 -23.19 7.37 0.98
N LEU A 69 -21.87 7.50 1.15
CA LEU A 69 -20.98 8.25 0.27
C LEU A 69 -20.71 7.55 -1.09
N GLY A 70 -21.31 6.38 -1.30
CA GLY A 70 -21.19 5.59 -2.52
C GLY A 70 -19.94 4.71 -2.57
N HIS A 71 -19.28 4.48 -1.44
CA HIS A 71 -18.13 3.57 -1.38
C HIS A 71 -18.61 2.12 -1.32
N ARG A 72 -17.97 1.25 -2.09
CA ARG A 72 -18.32 -0.17 -2.16
C ARG A 72 -17.26 -1.00 -1.41
N PRO A 73 -17.64 -1.81 -0.41
CA PRO A 73 -16.72 -2.79 0.14
C PRO A 73 -16.41 -3.84 -0.94
N GLU A 74 -15.13 -4.09 -1.21
CA GLU A 74 -14.69 -5.05 -2.23
C GLU A 74 -13.95 -6.25 -1.65
N ASN A 75 -13.30 -6.08 -0.50
CA ASN A 75 -12.64 -7.14 0.23
C ASN A 75 -12.71 -6.82 1.72
N ALA A 76 -13.14 -7.76 2.55
CA ALA A 76 -13.30 -7.57 3.99
C ALA A 76 -12.99 -8.86 4.73
N GLU A 77 -12.17 -8.74 5.76
CA GLU A 77 -11.75 -9.81 6.67
C GLU A 77 -11.65 -9.23 8.09
N PRO A 78 -11.63 -10.04 9.16
CA PRO A 78 -11.50 -9.51 10.51
C PRO A 78 -10.31 -8.56 10.66
N GLY A 79 -10.59 -7.31 11.02
CA GLY A 79 -9.57 -6.26 11.16
C GLY A 79 -9.03 -5.66 9.85
N TYR A 80 -9.68 -5.91 8.71
CA TYR A 80 -9.33 -5.37 7.39
C TYR A 80 -10.58 -5.10 6.54
N VAL A 81 -10.65 -3.93 5.89
CA VAL A 81 -11.65 -3.68 4.85
C VAL A 81 -11.14 -2.74 3.77
N LYS A 82 -11.38 -3.08 2.50
CA LYS A 82 -11.14 -2.21 1.34
C LYS A 82 -12.46 -1.67 0.80
N TYR A 83 -12.53 -0.35 0.71
CA TYR A 83 -13.60 0.41 0.06
C TYR A 83 -13.12 0.96 -1.29
N ALA A 84 -13.76 0.50 -2.36
CA ALA A 84 -13.60 1.10 -3.67
C ALA A 84 -14.50 2.32 -3.86
N THR A 85 -14.03 3.24 -4.69
CA THR A 85 -14.71 4.49 -5.02
C THR A 85 -14.75 4.64 -6.55
N LEU A 86 -15.67 5.47 -7.03
CA LEU A 86 -15.77 5.78 -8.46
C LEU A 86 -14.68 6.73 -8.97
N THR A 87 -13.88 7.33 -8.08
CA THR A 87 -12.82 8.27 -8.45
C THR A 87 -11.49 7.58 -8.75
N GLY A 88 -11.40 6.27 -8.53
CA GLY A 88 -10.15 5.51 -8.63
C GLY A 88 -9.19 5.75 -7.47
N VAL A 89 -9.66 6.36 -6.37
CA VAL A 89 -8.92 6.48 -5.10
C VAL A 89 -9.66 5.68 -4.04
N HIS A 90 -9.11 4.53 -3.66
CA HIS A 90 -9.71 3.58 -2.73
C HIS A 90 -9.18 3.78 -1.31
N PHE A 91 -9.92 3.27 -0.32
CA PHE A 91 -9.52 3.35 1.09
C PHE A 91 -9.43 1.94 1.64
N ILE A 92 -8.30 1.63 2.26
CA ILE A 92 -8.10 0.39 3.01
C ILE A 92 -7.99 0.78 4.47
N PHE A 93 -8.79 0.16 5.32
CA PHE A 93 -8.70 0.33 6.77
C PHE A 93 -8.22 -0.97 7.39
N SER A 94 -7.29 -0.88 8.34
CA SER A 94 -6.80 -2.06 9.06
C SER A 94 -6.52 -1.78 10.53
N SER A 95 -6.94 -2.71 11.39
CA SER A 95 -6.57 -2.77 12.81
C SER A 95 -5.54 -3.87 13.11
N ILE A 96 -5.17 -4.66 12.09
CA ILE A 96 -4.10 -5.66 12.13
C ILE A 96 -2.73 -5.07 11.73
N PRO A 97 -1.60 -5.74 12.06
CA PRO A 97 -0.29 -5.37 11.53
C PRO A 97 -0.24 -5.46 10.00
N ILE A 98 0.26 -4.39 9.36
CA ILE A 98 0.41 -4.31 7.90
C ILE A 98 1.83 -3.90 7.48
N ALA A 99 2.65 -3.52 8.45
CA ALA A 99 4.02 -3.09 8.24
C ALA A 99 4.98 -3.73 9.24
N GLN A 100 6.24 -3.93 8.85
CA GLN A 100 7.25 -4.53 9.71
C GLN A 100 7.48 -3.71 11.00
N ASP A 101 7.35 -2.39 10.91
CA ASP A 101 7.49 -1.47 12.04
C ASP A 101 6.34 -1.59 13.07
N ASP A 102 5.20 -2.17 12.73
CA ASP A 102 4.10 -2.45 13.69
C ASP A 102 4.53 -3.41 14.81
N SER A 103 5.52 -4.26 14.53
CA SER A 103 6.04 -5.22 15.49
C SER A 103 7.15 -4.65 16.39
N ILE A 104 7.59 -3.42 16.14
CA ILE A 104 8.74 -2.80 16.81
C ILE A 104 8.23 -1.76 17.83
N PRO A 105 8.38 -2.00 19.13
CA PRO A 105 7.95 -1.05 20.15
C PRO A 105 8.55 0.34 19.95
N GLY A 106 7.69 1.35 19.84
CA GLY A 106 8.09 2.75 19.66
C GLY A 106 8.46 3.17 18.23
N ALA A 107 8.41 2.27 17.24
CA ALA A 107 8.61 2.66 15.84
C ALA A 107 7.42 3.45 15.28
N VAL A 108 6.20 3.02 15.62
CA VAL A 108 4.97 3.76 15.30
C VAL A 108 4.56 4.61 16.50
N THR A 109 4.57 5.93 16.31
CA THR A 109 4.24 6.90 17.37
C THR A 109 2.99 7.75 17.07
N LEU A 110 2.44 7.63 15.85
CA LEU A 110 1.26 8.37 15.43
C LEU A 110 0.01 7.81 16.11
N PRO A 111 -0.88 8.68 16.65
CA PRO A 111 -2.18 8.24 17.13
C PRO A 111 -3.05 7.79 15.95
N LYS A 112 -3.85 6.74 16.15
CA LYS A 112 -4.83 6.28 15.17
C LYS A 112 -6.11 7.15 15.24
N PRO A 113 -6.82 7.34 14.11
CA PRO A 113 -6.47 6.86 12.78
C PRO A 113 -5.32 7.65 12.14
N PHE A 114 -4.50 6.97 11.34
CA PHE A 114 -3.48 7.61 10.49
C PHE A 114 -3.26 6.82 9.20
N MET A 115 -2.95 7.52 8.12
CA MET A 115 -2.54 6.92 6.85
C MET A 115 -1.11 6.39 6.97
N ASP A 116 -0.95 5.08 6.78
CA ASP A 116 0.33 4.39 6.81
C ASP A 116 1.10 4.58 5.51
N HIS A 117 0.45 4.32 4.37
CA HIS A 117 1.05 4.48 3.05
C HIS A 117 0.01 4.77 1.97
N ILE A 118 0.50 5.19 0.80
CA ILE A 118 -0.29 5.31 -0.42
C ILE A 118 0.16 4.19 -1.36
N GLY A 119 -0.78 3.44 -1.92
CA GLY A 119 -0.48 2.44 -2.94
C GLY A 119 -0.96 2.84 -4.33
N ILE A 120 -0.15 2.49 -5.32
CA ILE A 120 -0.37 2.69 -6.74
C ILE A 120 -0.57 1.29 -7.34
N ASP A 121 -1.82 0.96 -7.63
CA ASP A 121 -2.27 -0.36 -8.06
C ASP A 121 -2.11 -0.49 -9.58
N MET A 122 -1.09 -1.22 -10.04
CA MET A 122 -0.79 -1.43 -11.46
C MET A 122 -1.25 -2.83 -11.86
N ARG A 123 -2.55 -3.00 -12.12
CA ARG A 123 -3.22 -4.31 -12.26
C ARG A 123 -3.16 -4.86 -13.67
N ASP A 124 -3.01 -4.01 -14.68
CA ASP A 124 -2.74 -4.42 -16.05
C ASP A 124 -1.36 -5.09 -16.16
N GLU A 125 -1.35 -6.36 -16.62
CA GLU A 125 -0.12 -7.15 -16.80
C GLU A 125 0.52 -6.98 -18.19
N SER A 126 0.18 -5.92 -18.92
CA SER A 126 0.84 -5.60 -20.19
C SER A 126 2.32 -5.26 -20.02
N ASP A 127 3.11 -5.50 -21.09
CA ASP A 127 4.54 -5.17 -21.12
C ASP A 127 4.79 -3.69 -20.79
N THR A 128 3.93 -2.78 -21.27
CA THR A 128 4.07 -1.35 -20.98
C THR A 128 3.88 -1.02 -19.49
N THR A 129 2.91 -1.65 -18.83
CA THR A 129 2.70 -1.46 -17.39
C THR A 129 3.83 -2.10 -16.59
N ARG A 130 4.34 -3.24 -17.04
CA ARG A 130 5.53 -3.89 -16.47
C ARG A 130 6.78 -3.00 -16.57
N GLU A 131 7.05 -2.45 -17.74
CA GLU A 131 8.17 -1.51 -17.96
C GLU A 131 8.05 -0.28 -17.05
N ALA A 132 6.85 0.28 -16.92
CA ALA A 132 6.60 1.41 -16.03
C ALA A 132 6.80 1.06 -14.55
N PHE A 133 6.45 -0.17 -14.15
CA PHE A 133 6.68 -0.68 -12.80
C PHE A 133 8.18 -0.87 -12.51
N ASP A 134 8.91 -1.56 -13.39
CA ASP A 134 10.35 -1.80 -13.20
C ASP A 134 11.14 -0.47 -13.17
N ALA A 135 10.73 0.53 -13.97
CA ALA A 135 11.36 1.86 -14.00
C ALA A 135 11.21 2.67 -12.69
N VAL A 136 10.33 2.26 -11.76
CA VAL A 136 10.19 2.89 -10.44
C VAL A 136 11.50 2.84 -9.67
N VAL A 137 12.22 1.71 -9.73
CA VAL A 137 13.47 1.51 -8.98
C VAL A 137 14.55 2.46 -9.49
N ASP A 138 14.74 2.54 -10.81
CA ASP A 138 15.70 3.46 -11.43
C ASP A 138 15.35 4.91 -11.07
N ARG A 139 14.06 5.27 -11.14
CA ARG A 139 13.60 6.61 -10.81
C ARG A 139 13.82 6.96 -9.34
N ALA A 140 13.58 6.03 -8.42
CA ALA A 140 13.89 6.22 -7.01
C ALA A 140 15.39 6.47 -6.80
N GLY A 141 16.25 5.69 -7.48
CA GLY A 141 17.70 5.87 -7.46
C GLY A 141 18.15 7.25 -7.97
N GLU A 142 17.61 7.73 -9.09
CA GLU A 142 17.88 9.08 -9.62
C GLU A 142 17.52 10.17 -8.61
N LEU A 143 16.39 10.02 -7.92
CA LEU A 143 15.89 10.95 -6.91
C LEU A 143 16.58 10.78 -5.55
N ARG A 144 17.38 9.72 -5.37
CA ARG A 144 17.96 9.28 -4.09
C ARG A 144 16.91 9.01 -3.02
N TRP A 145 15.76 8.51 -3.44
CA TRP A 145 14.74 7.98 -2.53
C TRP A 145 15.14 6.56 -2.16
N ARG A 146 14.92 6.18 -0.90
CA ARG A 146 15.21 4.81 -0.46
C ARG A 146 14.11 3.89 -0.99
N GLU A 147 14.47 2.65 -1.22
CA GLU A 147 13.65 1.69 -1.93
C GLU A 147 13.83 0.28 -1.37
N VAL A 148 12.75 -0.51 -1.41
CA VAL A 148 12.77 -1.94 -1.09
C VAL A 148 11.88 -2.67 -2.10
N THR A 149 12.43 -3.69 -2.74
CA THR A 149 11.69 -4.55 -3.68
C THR A 149 11.28 -5.86 -3.02
N GLN A 150 10.05 -6.28 -3.27
CA GLN A 150 9.54 -7.61 -2.96
C GLN A 150 9.23 -8.32 -4.29
N ASP A 151 10.15 -9.18 -4.72
CA ASP A 151 10.06 -9.93 -5.97
C ASP A 151 9.23 -11.21 -5.81
N GLY A 152 8.54 -11.61 -6.89
CA GLY A 152 7.71 -12.80 -6.92
C GLY A 152 6.29 -12.55 -6.41
N PRO A 153 5.44 -13.59 -6.27
CA PRO A 153 4.10 -13.39 -5.77
C PRO A 153 4.16 -12.83 -4.34
N VAL A 154 3.69 -11.60 -4.17
CA VAL A 154 3.66 -10.92 -2.88
C VAL A 154 2.27 -11.12 -2.25
N HIS A 155 2.25 -11.73 -1.07
CA HIS A 155 1.06 -12.05 -0.29
C HIS A 155 0.86 -11.02 0.83
N CYS A 156 -0.03 -10.04 0.61
CA CYS A 156 -0.27 -8.96 1.56
C CYS A 156 -1.73 -8.93 2.02
N CYS A 157 -1.92 -8.93 3.35
CA CYS A 157 -3.18 -9.00 4.08
C CYS A 157 -4.04 -10.21 3.70
N HIS A 158 -4.65 -10.23 2.51
CA HIS A 158 -5.47 -11.34 1.98
C HIS A 158 -5.44 -11.42 0.45
N THR A 159 -4.42 -10.83 -0.16
CA THR A 159 -4.31 -10.68 -1.61
C THR A 159 -2.93 -11.03 -2.10
N ARG A 160 -2.86 -11.47 -3.36
CA ARG A 160 -1.62 -11.78 -4.06
C ARG A 160 -1.50 -10.92 -5.31
N VAL A 161 -0.31 -10.37 -5.50
CA VAL A 161 0.14 -9.60 -6.66
C VAL A 161 1.48 -10.14 -7.15
N GLN A 162 1.94 -9.77 -8.34
CA GLN A 162 3.16 -10.32 -8.97
C GLN A 162 4.46 -9.70 -8.46
N GLY A 163 4.38 -8.55 -7.79
CA GLY A 163 5.54 -7.86 -7.24
C GLY A 163 5.14 -6.55 -6.56
N LYS A 164 6.01 -6.07 -5.67
CA LYS A 164 5.88 -4.73 -5.07
C LYS A 164 7.20 -4.00 -5.05
N HIS A 165 7.14 -2.70 -5.35
CA HIS A 165 8.22 -1.76 -5.07
C HIS A 165 7.74 -0.78 -4.00
N TRP A 166 8.53 -0.62 -2.95
CA TRP A 166 8.31 0.36 -1.91
C TRP A 166 9.32 1.47 -2.06
N VAL A 167 8.87 2.72 -2.11
CA VAL A 167 9.74 3.89 -2.09
C VAL A 167 9.45 4.74 -0.87
N TYR A 168 10.51 5.29 -0.27
CA TYR A 168 10.47 6.07 0.96
C TYR A 168 10.99 7.47 0.66
N PRO A 169 10.11 8.50 0.69
CA PRO A 169 10.52 9.87 0.47
C PRO A 169 11.62 10.31 1.47
N PRO A 170 12.57 11.16 1.04
CA PRO A 170 13.61 11.68 1.91
C PRO A 170 13.03 12.62 2.96
N GLU A 171 13.83 12.90 3.98
CA GLU A 171 13.48 13.90 4.98
C GLU A 171 13.31 15.28 4.34
N GLY A 172 12.29 16.03 4.79
CA GLY A 172 11.96 17.34 4.22
C GLY A 172 11.17 17.29 2.90
N TRP A 173 10.83 16.11 2.38
CA TRP A 173 9.86 15.99 1.29
C TRP A 173 8.50 16.58 1.73
N PRO A 174 7.80 17.35 0.88
CA PRO A 174 6.45 17.82 1.19
C PRO A 174 5.46 16.66 1.34
N GLY A 175 4.82 16.54 2.50
CA GLY A 175 4.04 15.35 2.87
C GLY A 175 4.88 14.42 3.76
N ARG A 176 4.29 13.85 4.82
CA ARG A 176 4.99 13.37 6.03
C ARG A 176 5.79 12.06 5.85
N ARG A 177 6.71 11.97 4.88
CA ARG A 177 7.57 10.81 4.60
C ARG A 177 6.81 9.49 4.39
N ARG A 178 5.53 9.51 4.02
CA ARG A 178 4.77 8.24 3.96
C ARG A 178 5.33 7.37 2.85
N PRO A 179 5.51 6.07 3.11
CA PRO A 179 5.90 5.12 2.08
C PRO A 179 4.90 5.15 0.93
N ILE A 180 5.40 4.93 -0.29
CA ILE A 180 4.59 4.74 -1.47
C ILE A 180 4.81 3.32 -1.97
N GLU A 181 3.73 2.56 -2.09
CA GLU A 181 3.70 1.23 -2.67
C GLU A 181 3.39 1.34 -4.16
N PHE A 182 4.14 0.62 -4.99
CA PHE A 182 3.74 0.25 -6.34
C PHE A 182 3.49 -1.24 -6.34
N ALA A 183 2.28 -1.67 -6.71
CA ALA A 183 1.89 -3.07 -6.70
C ALA A 183 1.52 -3.53 -8.11
N PHE A 184 2.33 -4.41 -8.70
CA PHE A 184 2.15 -4.90 -10.06
C PHE A 184 1.39 -6.24 -10.10
N GLY A 185 0.49 -6.35 -11.06
CA GLY A 185 -0.20 -7.59 -11.40
C GLY A 185 -1.65 -7.66 -10.91
N THR A 186 -2.37 -8.61 -11.49
CA THR A 186 -3.78 -8.85 -11.22
C THR A 186 -3.97 -9.21 -9.75
N LEU A 187 -4.90 -8.53 -9.10
CA LEU A 187 -5.23 -8.82 -7.72
C LEU A 187 -5.98 -10.15 -7.64
N SER A 188 -5.38 -11.16 -7.00
CA SER A 188 -6.06 -12.41 -6.65
C SER A 188 -6.31 -12.46 -5.15
N VAL A 189 -7.55 -12.69 -4.75
CA VAL A 189 -7.89 -12.92 -3.33
C VAL A 189 -7.34 -14.29 -2.94
N PHE A 190 -6.61 -14.35 -1.83
CA PHE A 190 -6.00 -15.56 -1.31
C PHE A 190 -6.72 -15.95 -0.02
N GLU A 191 -7.51 -17.03 -0.07
CA GLU A 191 -8.39 -17.49 1.02
C GLU A 191 -7.65 -18.09 2.24
N LYS A 192 -6.31 -18.18 2.22
CA LYS A 192 -5.53 -18.64 3.38
C LYS A 192 -5.09 -17.48 4.27
N THR A 193 -4.64 -17.85 5.48
CA THR A 193 -4.15 -17.02 6.59
C THR A 193 -3.41 -15.76 6.15
N MET A 194 -3.57 -14.68 6.92
CA MET A 194 -2.94 -13.35 6.76
C MET A 194 -1.61 -13.40 6.01
N GLY A 195 -1.54 -12.67 4.89
CA GLY A 195 -0.36 -12.63 4.03
C GLY A 195 0.92 -12.28 4.80
N CYS A 196 2.03 -12.93 4.46
CA CYS A 196 3.29 -12.81 5.21
C CYS A 196 4.17 -11.63 4.75
N ASP A 197 3.81 -10.96 3.65
CA ASP A 197 4.54 -9.84 3.08
C ASP A 197 3.98 -8.50 3.56
N LEU A 198 4.40 -8.11 4.76
CA LEU A 198 4.16 -6.77 5.32
C LEU A 198 4.92 -5.72 4.53
N ARG A 199 4.44 -4.46 4.60
CA ARG A 199 5.21 -3.30 4.17
C ARG A 199 6.59 -3.32 4.86
N PRO A 200 7.71 -3.26 4.11
CA PRO A 200 9.03 -3.16 4.72
C PRO A 200 9.17 -1.91 5.59
N ILE A 201 10.06 -1.95 6.58
CA ILE A 201 10.45 -0.74 7.30
C ILE A 201 11.30 0.16 6.39
N ASP A 202 11.15 1.49 6.51
CA ASP A 202 12.04 2.44 5.83
C ASP A 202 13.51 2.09 6.17
N PRO A 203 14.38 1.79 5.19
CA PRO A 203 15.79 1.47 5.45
C PRO A 203 16.56 2.58 6.18
N GLY A 204 16.07 3.82 6.12
CA GLY A 204 16.61 4.97 6.87
C GLY A 204 16.03 5.15 8.27
N HIS A 205 15.11 4.30 8.71
CA HIS A 205 14.55 4.36 10.06
C HIS A 205 15.59 3.94 11.10
N GLU A 206 15.65 4.62 12.25
CA GLU A 206 16.66 4.36 13.28
C GLU A 206 16.62 2.92 13.83
N LEU A 207 15.41 2.35 13.84
CA LEU A 207 15.14 0.97 14.27
C LEU A 207 15.15 -0.05 13.12
N ALA A 208 15.47 0.36 11.89
CA ALA A 208 15.61 -0.58 10.79
C ALA A 208 16.81 -1.50 11.03
N PRO A 209 16.73 -2.79 10.66
CA PRO A 209 17.88 -3.68 10.67
C PRO A 209 19.01 -3.09 9.82
N ARG A 210 20.20 -2.90 10.42
CA ARG A 210 21.35 -2.39 9.66
C ARG A 210 21.75 -3.41 8.60
N GLN A 211 21.92 -2.95 7.36
CA GLN A 211 22.51 -3.76 6.29
C GLN A 211 23.90 -4.26 6.77
N GLY A 212 24.08 -5.57 6.82
CA GLY A 212 25.35 -6.21 7.23
C GLY A 212 25.43 -6.75 8.66
N THR A 213 24.39 -6.61 9.48
CA THR A 213 24.31 -7.28 10.81
C THR A 213 23.26 -8.39 10.79
N GLY A 214 23.48 -9.41 9.95
CA GLY A 214 22.64 -10.60 9.89
C GLY A 214 23.41 -11.71 9.18
N ALA A 215 23.61 -12.82 9.90
CA ALA A 215 24.40 -13.96 9.48
C ALA A 215 23.97 -14.53 8.12
N CYS A 216 24.93 -15.11 7.40
CA CYS A 216 24.73 -15.85 6.17
C CYS A 216 23.45 -16.72 6.19
N GLY A 217 22.55 -16.51 5.22
CA GLY A 217 21.72 -17.59 4.68
C GLY A 217 20.40 -17.91 5.37
N ALA A 218 19.59 -16.94 5.78
CA ALA A 218 18.17 -17.20 5.98
C ALA A 218 17.43 -16.96 4.64
N ALA A 219 17.03 -18.05 3.98
CA ALA A 219 16.08 -18.00 2.87
C ALA A 219 14.77 -17.32 3.33
N PRO A 220 14.02 -16.67 2.42
CA PRO A 220 12.68 -16.18 2.74
C PRO A 220 11.88 -17.32 3.35
N GLN A 221 11.34 -17.09 4.55
CA GLN A 221 10.56 -18.08 5.26
C GLN A 221 9.28 -18.29 4.43
N PRO A 222 9.06 -19.47 3.83
CA PRO A 222 7.87 -19.68 3.02
C PRO A 222 6.64 -19.46 3.90
N CYS A 223 5.65 -18.70 3.39
CA CYS A 223 4.37 -18.60 4.09
C CYS A 223 3.90 -20.03 4.39
N ALA A 224 3.55 -20.32 5.65
CA ALA A 224 3.17 -21.67 6.06
C ALA A 224 2.03 -22.20 5.17
N GLY A 225 2.34 -23.15 4.27
CA GLY A 225 1.41 -23.75 3.33
C GLY A 225 1.52 -23.32 1.85
N ALA A 226 2.64 -22.72 1.43
CA ALA A 226 2.91 -22.33 0.03
C ALA A 226 3.19 -23.51 -0.92
N ASP A 227 3.71 -24.64 -0.44
CA ASP A 227 3.98 -25.80 -1.29
C ASP A 227 3.18 -27.03 -0.84
N GLY A 228 2.20 -27.44 -1.64
CA GLY A 228 1.44 -28.64 -1.37
C GLY A 228 0.23 -28.86 -2.28
N ALA A 229 0.42 -28.80 -3.59
CA ALA A 229 -0.55 -29.35 -4.54
C ALA A 229 0.12 -29.71 -5.88
N GLU A 230 1.09 -30.62 -5.87
CA GLU A 230 1.37 -31.44 -7.06
C GLU A 230 2.19 -32.69 -6.66
N ALA A 231 1.49 -33.82 -6.48
CA ALA A 231 2.02 -35.16 -6.73
C ALA A 231 0.90 -36.20 -6.70
N GLY A 232 0.60 -36.78 -7.88
CA GLY A 232 0.21 -38.19 -7.98
C GLY A 232 -1.26 -38.51 -8.27
N ALA A 233 -1.70 -38.25 -9.50
CA ALA A 233 -2.73 -39.08 -10.13
C ALA A 233 -2.08 -39.83 -11.31
N SER A 234 -1.72 -41.09 -11.07
CA SER A 234 -1.62 -42.19 -12.05
C SER A 234 -1.57 -43.50 -11.29
#